data_AF-A0A5R2N6N1-F1
#
_entry.id   AF-A0A5R2N6N1-F1
#
_cell.length_a   1.000
_cell.length_b   1.000
_cell.length_c   1.000
_cell.angle_alpha   90.00
_cell.angle_beta   90.00
_cell.angle_gamma   90.00
#
_symmetry.space_group_name_H-M   'P 1'
#
loop_
_entity.id
_entity.type
_entity.pdbx_description
1 polymer ?
#
loop_
_entity_poly.entity_id
_entity_poly.type
_entity_poly.pdbx_seq_one_letter_code
_entity_poly.pdbx_strand_id
1 'polypeptide(L)'
;GLGDQHVEIAMMRTPHGHSRLELSRFLTPPVVADHRKAPVNALGYLRVMFTVDDIDDTLERLRTRGAQLVGEVVDYKDVYRLCYIRGPEGLLIGLAQELN
;
A
#
# COMPACT_ATOMS: atom_id res chain seq x y z
N GLY A 1 -20.20 12.27 18.99
CA GLY A 1 -19.97 11.50 17.74
C GLY A 1 -18.96 12.23 16.89
N LEU A 2 -18.64 11.73 15.70
CA LEU A 2 -18.06 12.62 14.67
C LEU A 2 -19.14 13.66 14.32
N GLY A 3 -18.77 14.93 14.27
CA GLY A 3 -19.68 16.00 13.84
C GLY A 3 -20.07 15.86 12.37
N ASP A 4 -20.73 16.88 11.83
CA ASP A 4 -21.10 16.89 10.41
C ASP A 4 -19.85 16.74 9.53
N GLN A 5 -19.85 15.69 8.71
CA GLN A 5 -18.77 15.39 7.78
C GLN A 5 -19.31 14.94 6.43
N HIS A 6 -18.58 15.28 5.38
CA HIS A 6 -18.84 14.85 4.01
C HIS A 6 -17.57 14.16 3.49
N VAL A 7 -17.69 12.86 3.24
CA VAL A 7 -16.58 11.98 2.84
C VAL A 7 -17.04 11.11 1.67
N GLU A 8 -16.26 11.09 0.60
CA GLU A 8 -16.43 10.11 -0.47
C GLU A 8 -15.64 8.86 -0.15
N ILE A 9 -16.25 7.70 -0.36
CA ILE A 9 -15.66 6.40 -0.03
C ILE A 9 -15.66 5.48 -1.24
N ALA A 10 -14.54 4.79 -1.45
CA ALA A 10 -14.43 3.66 -2.35
C ALA A 10 -13.94 2.43 -1.59
N MET A 11 -14.73 1.35 -1.62
CA MET A 11 -14.37 0.08 -0.99
C MET A 11 -13.72 -0.85 -2.01
N MET A 12 -12.47 -1.23 -1.76
CA MET A 12 -11.73 -2.21 -2.54
C MET A 12 -11.82 -3.58 -1.86
N ARG A 13 -11.75 -4.65 -2.64
CA ARG A 13 -11.77 -6.03 -2.14
C ARG A 13 -10.73 -6.85 -2.89
N THR A 14 -10.02 -7.73 -2.17
CA THR A 14 -9.13 -8.68 -2.83
C THR A 14 -9.92 -9.74 -3.60
N PRO A 15 -9.36 -10.39 -4.63
CA PRO A 15 -10.08 -11.38 -5.44
C PRO A 15 -10.64 -12.55 -4.61
N HIS A 16 -9.87 -13.04 -3.64
CA HIS A 16 -10.29 -14.10 -2.70
C HIS A 16 -11.34 -13.62 -1.69
N GLY A 17 -11.58 -12.31 -1.62
CA GLY A 17 -12.73 -11.74 -0.94
C GLY A 17 -12.65 -11.67 0.58
N HIS A 18 -11.54 -12.08 1.18
CA HIS A 18 -11.31 -12.07 2.63
C HIS A 18 -10.79 -10.74 3.16
N SER A 19 -10.20 -9.90 2.30
CA SER A 19 -9.60 -8.63 2.69
C SER A 19 -10.26 -7.47 1.94
N ARG A 20 -10.37 -6.33 2.61
CA ARG A 20 -10.92 -5.09 2.06
C ARG A 20 -10.03 -3.91 2.42
N LEU A 21 -10.03 -2.90 1.56
CA LEU A 21 -9.39 -1.61 1.81
C LEU A 21 -10.41 -0.51 1.53
N GLU A 22 -10.68 0.32 2.52
CA GLU A 22 -11.49 1.51 2.35
C GLU A 22 -10.60 2.69 1.97
N LEU A 23 -10.94 3.40 0.90
CA LEU A 23 -10.33 4.64 0.51
C LEU A 23 -11.31 5.77 0.81
N SER A 24 -10.89 6.75 1.59
CA SER A 24 -11.76 7.84 2.06
C SER A 24 -11.17 9.19 1.68
N ARG A 25 -11.96 10.03 1.01
CA ARG A 25 -11.59 11.40 0.64
C ARG A 25 -12.48 12.38 1.39
N PHE A 26 -11.90 13.10 2.34
CA PHE A 26 -12.60 14.13 3.10
C PHE A 26 -12.84 15.37 2.22
N LEU A 27 -14.11 15.78 2.12
CA LEU A 27 -14.52 17.03 1.48
C LEU A 27 -14.71 18.12 2.54
N THR A 28 -15.41 17.77 3.63
CA THR A 28 -15.63 18.66 4.77
C THR A 28 -15.61 17.83 6.06
N PRO A 29 -14.86 18.22 7.10
CA PRO A 29 -13.83 19.27 7.09
C PRO A 29 -12.61 18.88 6.22
N PRO A 30 -11.76 19.85 5.83
CA PRO A 30 -10.52 19.54 5.11
C PRO A 30 -9.56 18.72 5.99
N VAL A 31 -8.71 17.92 5.35
CA VAL A 31 -7.64 17.16 6.03
C VAL A 31 -6.65 18.14 6.67
N VAL A 32 -6.31 17.91 7.94
CA VAL A 32 -5.45 18.81 8.75
C VAL A 32 -4.02 18.30 8.96
N ALA A 33 -3.73 17.05 8.59
CA ALA A 33 -2.41 16.44 8.73
C ALA A 33 -2.21 15.34 7.68
N ASP A 34 -0.95 15.09 7.30
CA ASP A 34 -0.59 14.10 6.29
C ASP A 34 0.61 13.28 6.77
N HIS A 35 0.48 11.96 6.70
CA HIS A 35 1.54 11.00 7.01
C HIS A 35 1.75 9.98 5.88
N ARG A 36 1.17 10.20 4.69
CA ARG A 36 1.28 9.28 3.54
C ARG A 36 2.73 8.92 3.20
N LYS A 37 3.65 9.88 3.36
CA LYS A 37 5.09 9.75 3.07
C LYS A 37 5.97 9.64 4.32
N ALA A 38 5.41 9.30 5.49
CA ALA A 38 6.19 9.12 6.70
C ALA A 38 7.35 8.12 6.48
N PRO A 39 8.53 8.33 7.09
CA PRO A 39 9.67 7.43 6.94
C PRO A 39 9.35 6.06 7.54
N VAL A 40 10.05 5.01 7.08
CA VAL A 40 9.75 3.61 7.45
C VAL A 40 9.91 3.34 8.95
N ASN A 41 10.75 4.13 9.63
CA ASN A 41 11.00 4.05 11.07
C ASN A 41 10.14 5.03 11.90
N ALA A 42 9.02 5.51 11.37
CA ALA A 42 8.06 6.31 12.13
C ALA A 42 7.11 5.44 12.96
N LEU A 43 6.66 5.96 14.10
CA LEU A 43 5.54 5.38 14.85
C LEU A 43 4.23 5.55 14.06
N GLY A 44 3.32 4.57 14.19
CA GLY A 44 2.00 4.59 13.57
C GLY A 44 1.77 3.44 12.57
N TYR A 45 0.71 3.55 11.77
CA TYR A 45 0.47 2.58 10.69
C TYR A 45 1.57 2.68 9.64
N LEU A 46 2.22 1.56 9.37
CA LEU A 46 3.36 1.52 8.45
C LEU A 46 2.93 1.22 7.01
N ARG A 47 2.24 0.09 6.79
CA ARG A 47 1.81 -0.37 5.46
C ARG A 47 0.83 -1.53 5.54
N VAL A 48 0.16 -1.81 4.43
CA VAL A 48 -0.43 -3.11 4.12
C VAL A 48 0.56 -3.94 3.29
N MET A 49 0.49 -5.27 3.39
CA MET A 49 1.31 -6.20 2.62
C MET A 49 0.41 -7.06 1.73
N PHE A 50 0.77 -7.21 0.46
CA PHE A 50 0.09 -8.08 -0.49
C PHE A 50 1.02 -9.19 -0.97
N THR A 51 0.52 -10.43 -0.94
CA THR A 51 1.16 -11.54 -1.66
C THR A 51 0.74 -11.50 -3.13
N VAL A 52 1.69 -11.66 -4.04
CA VAL A 52 1.51 -11.67 -5.50
C VAL A 52 2.18 -12.89 -6.11
N ASP A 53 1.68 -13.33 -7.26
CA ASP A 53 2.18 -14.52 -7.94
C ASP A 53 3.58 -14.30 -8.56
N ASP A 54 3.82 -13.10 -9.10
CA ASP A 54 5.11 -12.69 -9.70
C ASP A 54 5.44 -11.25 -9.28
N ILE A 55 6.50 -11.10 -8.48
CA ILE A 55 6.94 -9.81 -7.95
C ILE A 55 7.61 -8.95 -9.02
N ASP A 56 8.29 -9.55 -10.01
CA ASP A 56 9.02 -8.80 -11.04
C ASP A 56 8.04 -8.21 -12.05
N ASP A 57 7.09 -9.01 -12.55
CA ASP A 57 6.00 -8.52 -13.42
C ASP A 57 5.16 -7.45 -12.71
N THR A 58 4.82 -7.68 -11.44
CA THR A 58 4.05 -6.72 -10.67
C THR A 58 4.80 -5.40 -10.52
N LEU A 59 6.10 -5.44 -10.24
CA LEU A 59 6.92 -4.24 -10.13
C LEU A 59 7.06 -3.52 -11.47
N GLU A 60 7.25 -4.24 -12.58
CA GLU A 60 7.31 -3.63 -13.91
C GLU A 60 6.03 -2.85 -14.21
N ARG A 61 4.86 -3.48 -14.04
CA ARG A 61 3.56 -2.83 -14.25
C ARG A 61 3.36 -1.63 -13.33
N LEU A 62 3.68 -1.74 -12.05
CA LEU A 62 3.50 -0.66 -11.09
C LEU A 62 4.45 0.52 -11.36
N ARG A 63 5.68 0.27 -11.81
CA ARG A 63 6.62 1.34 -12.22
C ARG A 63 6.07 2.17 -13.38
N THR A 64 5.43 1.54 -14.38
CA THR A 64 4.79 2.28 -15.47
C THR A 64 3.64 3.19 -15.01
N ARG A 65 3.10 2.92 -13.81
CA ARG A 65 2.06 3.73 -13.14
C ARG A 65 2.61 4.68 -12.09
N GLY A 66 3.93 4.87 -12.04
CA GLY A 66 4.61 5.82 -11.15
C GLY A 66 4.98 5.29 -9.76
N ALA A 67 4.83 3.99 -9.50
CA ALA A 67 5.31 3.42 -8.24
C ALA A 67 6.84 3.40 -8.18
N GLN A 68 7.39 3.64 -6.98
CA GLN A 68 8.83 3.70 -6.74
C GLN A 68 9.25 2.62 -5.75
N LEU A 69 10.28 1.85 -6.09
CA LEU A 69 10.87 0.87 -5.18
C LEU A 69 11.53 1.58 -3.99
N VAL A 70 11.34 1.06 -2.78
CA VAL A 70 12.02 1.51 -1.57
C VAL A 70 13.02 0.43 -1.18
N GLY A 71 14.30 0.72 -1.39
CA GLY A 71 15.37 -0.25 -1.22
C GLY A 71 15.42 -1.23 -2.40
N GLU A 72 15.46 -2.53 -2.10
CA GLU A 72 15.68 -3.60 -3.06
C GLU A 72 14.61 -4.70 -2.91
N VAL A 73 14.53 -5.59 -3.90
CA VAL A 73 13.82 -6.86 -3.74
C VAL A 73 14.75 -7.80 -2.99
N VAL A 74 14.29 -8.30 -1.85
CA VAL A 74 15.07 -9.16 -0.95
C VAL A 74 14.56 -10.58 -1.05
N ASP A 75 15.47 -11.53 -1.20
CA ASP A 75 15.20 -12.95 -0.99
C ASP A 75 15.32 -13.27 0.51
N TYR A 76 14.27 -13.84 1.08
CA TYR A 76 14.25 -14.32 2.44
C TYR A 76 14.25 -15.85 2.46
N LYS A 77 15.45 -16.40 2.62
CA LYS A 77 15.72 -17.82 2.89
C LYS A 77 15.16 -18.76 1.83
N ASP A 78 15.09 -18.34 0.57
CA ASP A 78 14.49 -19.10 -0.53
C ASP A 78 13.00 -19.45 -0.26
N VAL A 79 12.32 -18.73 0.64
CA VAL A 79 10.89 -18.92 0.95
C VAL A 79 10.04 -17.78 0.42
N TYR A 80 10.55 -16.55 0.47
CA TYR A 80 9.85 -15.38 -0.02
C TYR A 80 10.79 -14.43 -0.75
N ARG A 81 10.31 -13.81 -1.82
CA ARG A 81 10.86 -12.55 -2.34
C ARG A 81 9.97 -11.41 -1.89
N LEU A 82 10.51 -10.32 -1.35
CA LEU A 82 9.71 -9.20 -0.89
C LEU A 82 10.38 -7.85 -1.11
N CYS A 83 9.55 -6.81 -1.20
CA CYS A 83 10.02 -5.42 -1.27
C CYS A 83 8.97 -4.46 -0.73
N TYR A 84 9.39 -3.21 -0.52
CA TYR A 84 8.47 -2.08 -0.33
C TYR A 84 8.45 -1.20 -1.56
N ILE A 85 7.28 -0.61 -1.81
CA ILE A 85 7.11 0.42 -2.82
C ILE A 85 6.39 1.64 -2.22
N ARG A 86 6.61 2.80 -2.84
CA ARG A 86 5.75 3.97 -2.72
C ARG A 86 4.79 3.97 -3.91
N GLY A 87 3.50 3.79 -3.63
CA GLY A 87 2.43 3.74 -4.63
C GLY A 87 1.73 5.10 -4.82
N PRO A 88 0.42 5.11 -5.13
CA PRO A 88 -0.37 6.34 -5.23
C PRO A 88 -0.17 7.26 -4.03
N GLU A 89 0.03 8.54 -4.31
CA GLU A 89 0.26 9.61 -3.31
C GLU A 89 1.49 9.39 -2.40
N GLY A 90 2.34 8.40 -2.70
CA GLY A 90 3.50 8.03 -1.89
C GLY A 90 3.16 7.14 -0.69
N LEU A 91 1.99 6.50 -0.67
CA LEU A 91 1.65 5.50 0.35
C LEU A 91 2.63 4.31 0.30
N LEU A 92 3.06 3.84 1.47
CA LEU A 92 3.93 2.67 1.57
C LEU A 92 3.11 1.38 1.43
N ILE A 93 3.53 0.51 0.52
CA ILE A 93 2.91 -0.80 0.27
C ILE A 93 4.01 -1.86 0.28
N GLY A 94 3.75 -2.98 0.95
CA GLY A 94 4.60 -4.17 0.85
C GLY A 94 4.09 -5.11 -0.23
N LEU A 95 5.02 -5.71 -0.97
CA LEU A 95 4.76 -6.83 -1.87
C LEU A 95 5.62 -8.02 -1.45
N ALA A 96 5.05 -9.22 -1.51
CA ALA A 96 5.76 -10.47 -1.31
C ALA A 96 5.33 -11.50 -2.36
N GLN A 97 6.23 -12.38 -2.76
CA GLN A 97 5.97 -13.55 -3.58
C GLN A 97 6.46 -14.77 -2.80
N GLU A 98 5.62 -15.80 -2.70
CA GLU A 98 6.00 -17.11 -2.16
C GLU A 98 6.87 -17.84 -3.18
N LEU A 99 7.98 -18.41 -2.71
CA LEU A 99 8.85 -19.27 -3.49
C LEU A 99 8.46 -20.72 -3.19
N ASN A 100 8.01 -21.44 -4.22
CA ASN A 100 7.63 -22.84 -4.16
C ASN A 100 8.80 -23.76 -4.51
#